data_AF-A0A8J6B2U0-F1
#
_entry.id   AF-A0A8J6B2U0-F1
#
_cell.length_a   1.000
_cell.length_b   1.000
_cell.length_c   1.000
_cell.angle_alpha   90.00
_cell.angle_beta   90.00
_cell.angle_gamma   90.00
#
_symmetry.space_group_name_H-M   'P 1'
#
loop_
_entity.id
_entity.type
_entity.pdbx_description
1 polymer ?
#
loop_
_entity_poly.entity_id
_entity_poly.type
_entity_poly.pdbx_seq_one_letter_code
_entity_poly.pdbx_strand_id
1 'polypeptide(L)'
;MVFPSWKIKKVDGSEPTEFERSVAEAVFDLEQHAEFGAALKTLFFSRAVEVKVNETEMAAVVYVPVPFLTAFQKIQTKLVRELEKKLARTVVVVADRRIVAKQAKRVRAGRINRPHSRTLTAVHDSLLEDLVYPVKITGKQTRYCVDSSRRINVFLDPADRSTAEFRLECFSTVYKTMTSKDVEFEFRKL
;
A
#
# COMPACT_ATOMS: atom_id res chain seq x y z
N MET A 1 5.68 16.34 25.02
CA MET A 1 5.38 16.42 23.56
C MET A 1 3.96 15.92 23.37
N VAL A 2 3.11 16.70 22.71
CA VAL A 2 1.70 16.33 22.49
C VAL A 2 1.64 15.42 21.27
N PHE A 3 1.18 14.19 21.45
CA PHE A 3 0.99 13.24 20.36
C PHE A 3 -0.01 13.82 19.32
N PRO A 4 0.34 13.91 18.03
CA PRO A 4 -0.56 14.42 17.00
C PRO A 4 -1.65 13.39 16.66
N SER A 5 -2.61 13.22 17.57
CA SER A 5 -3.63 12.17 17.54
C SER A 5 -4.54 12.20 16.32
N TRP A 6 -4.74 13.38 15.71
CA TRP A 6 -5.65 13.53 14.58
C TRP A 6 -5.10 12.99 13.26
N LYS A 7 -3.79 12.76 13.16
CA LYS A 7 -3.11 12.21 11.97
C LYS A 7 -3.33 10.73 11.77
N ILE A 8 -3.71 10.02 12.81
CA ILE A 8 -4.08 8.62 12.77
C ILE A 8 -5.55 8.46 13.13
N LYS A 9 -6.31 7.81 12.26
CA LYS A 9 -7.71 7.45 12.54
C LYS A 9 -7.94 6.00 12.18
N LYS A 10 -7.91 5.12 13.19
CA LYS A 10 -8.24 3.72 13.01
C LYS A 10 -9.73 3.54 12.76
N VAL A 11 -10.05 2.60 11.88
CA VAL A 11 -11.44 2.21 11.59
C VAL A 11 -12.10 1.59 12.83
N ASP A 12 -11.32 0.86 13.64
CA ASP A 12 -11.82 0.14 14.81
C ASP A 12 -11.81 0.99 16.11
N GLY A 13 -11.28 2.22 16.05
CA GLY A 13 -11.17 3.11 17.22
C GLY A 13 -10.17 2.67 18.28
N SER A 14 -9.32 1.67 18.00
CA SER A 14 -8.28 1.20 18.92
C SER A 14 -7.14 2.21 19.08
N GLU A 15 -6.39 2.08 20.17
CA GLU A 15 -5.23 2.93 20.42
C GLU A 15 -4.11 2.69 19.38
N PRO A 16 -3.36 3.73 19.01
CA PRO A 16 -2.25 3.61 18.06
C PRO A 16 -1.08 2.84 18.70
N THR A 17 -0.49 1.92 17.94
CA THR A 17 0.72 1.18 18.34
C THR A 17 1.94 2.11 18.36
N GLU A 18 3.01 1.73 19.04
CA GLU A 18 4.23 2.55 19.13
C GLU A 18 4.80 2.93 17.76
N PHE A 19 4.82 1.98 16.82
CA PHE A 19 5.25 2.25 15.45
C PHE A 19 4.33 3.24 14.74
N GLU A 20 3.01 3.07 14.85
CA GLU A 20 2.06 4.02 14.28
C GLU A 20 2.20 5.43 14.86
N ARG A 21 2.58 5.53 16.15
CA ARG A 21 2.86 6.82 16.78
C ARG A 21 4.10 7.47 16.18
N SER A 22 5.18 6.70 15.99
CA SER A 22 6.39 7.18 15.32
C SER A 22 6.13 7.65 13.89
N VAL A 23 5.30 6.92 13.12
CA VAL A 23 4.87 7.35 11.77
C VAL A 23 4.04 8.63 11.83
N ALA A 24 3.13 8.76 12.81
CA ALA A 24 2.32 9.97 12.98
C ALA A 24 3.16 11.21 13.32
N GLU A 25 4.17 11.06 14.18
CA GLU A 25 5.13 12.10 14.50
C GLU A 25 5.94 12.51 13.26
N ALA A 26 6.47 11.54 12.52
CA ALA A 26 7.22 11.81 11.29
C ALA A 26 6.37 12.59 10.26
N VAL A 27 5.10 12.24 10.09
CA VAL A 27 4.16 12.93 9.19
C VAL A 27 3.80 14.33 9.71
N PHE A 28 3.65 14.51 11.02
CA PHE A 28 3.37 15.82 11.63
C PHE A 28 4.54 16.79 11.45
N ASP A 29 5.76 16.32 11.64
CA ASP A 29 6.95 17.12 11.38
C ASP A 29 7.05 17.51 9.89
N LEU A 30 6.62 16.63 8.98
CA LEU A 30 6.59 16.95 7.55
C LEU A 30 5.53 17.98 7.19
N GLU A 31 4.46 18.12 7.97
CA GLU A 31 3.45 19.17 7.79
C GLU A 31 4.03 20.57 8.01
N GLN A 32 5.05 20.71 8.86
CA GLN A 32 5.71 22.00 9.11
C GLN A 32 6.54 22.48 7.92
N HIS A 33 6.87 21.59 6.97
CA HIS A 33 7.54 21.99 5.73
C HIS A 33 6.55 22.62 4.75
N ALA A 34 6.96 23.75 4.18
CA ALA A 34 6.13 24.56 3.27
C ALA A 34 5.62 23.78 2.04
N GLU A 35 6.36 22.78 1.56
CA GLU A 35 5.96 21.98 0.40
C GLU A 35 4.77 21.03 0.68
N PHE A 36 4.62 20.56 1.92
CA PHE A 36 3.65 19.52 2.26
C PHE A 36 2.49 20.02 3.13
N GLY A 37 2.67 21.12 3.85
CA GLY A 37 1.72 21.60 4.85
C GLY A 37 0.29 21.78 4.34
N ALA A 38 0.12 22.33 3.14
CA ALA A 38 -1.22 22.55 2.57
C ALA A 38 -1.99 21.24 2.30
N ALA A 39 -1.29 20.19 1.85
CA ALA A 39 -1.89 18.90 1.56
C ALA A 39 -2.05 18.08 2.85
N LEU A 40 -0.98 17.94 3.63
CA LEU A 40 -0.96 17.07 4.82
C LEU A 40 -1.92 17.56 5.91
N LYS A 41 -2.25 18.85 6.00
CA LYS A 41 -3.15 19.40 7.03
C LYS A 41 -4.53 18.76 7.09
N THR A 42 -5.02 18.18 6.00
CA THR A 42 -6.33 17.50 5.97
C THR A 42 -6.21 15.99 5.92
N LEU A 43 -5.01 15.47 5.62
CA LEU A 43 -4.75 14.07 5.39
C LEU A 43 -4.44 13.34 6.69
N PHE A 44 -4.96 12.12 6.80
CA PHE A 44 -4.67 11.18 7.86
C PHE A 44 -4.51 9.78 7.28
N PHE A 45 -3.86 8.90 8.02
CA PHE A 45 -3.72 7.49 7.67
C PHE A 45 -4.51 6.61 8.65
N SER A 46 -4.89 5.41 8.19
CA SER A 46 -5.69 4.46 8.95
C SER A 46 -4.84 3.64 9.91
N ARG A 47 -3.75 3.05 9.39
CA ARG A 47 -2.88 2.13 10.12
C ARG A 47 -1.48 2.11 9.49
N ALA A 48 -0.48 1.70 10.25
CA ALA A 48 0.87 1.48 9.73
C ALA A 48 1.41 0.13 10.24
N VAL A 49 2.02 -0.64 9.34
CA VAL A 49 2.50 -1.99 9.63
C VAL A 49 3.94 -2.13 9.16
N GLU A 50 4.80 -2.68 10.00
CA GLU A 50 6.16 -3.07 9.62
C GLU A 50 6.14 -4.47 9.00
N VAL A 51 6.83 -4.62 7.87
CA VAL A 51 7.01 -5.89 7.17
C VAL A 51 8.50 -6.13 7.02
N LYS A 52 8.96 -7.30 7.45
CA LYS A 52 10.34 -7.73 7.21
C LYS A 52 10.48 -8.13 5.74
N VAL A 53 11.37 -7.46 5.01
CA VAL A 53 11.66 -7.79 3.61
C VAL A 53 12.75 -8.84 3.58
N ASN A 54 13.93 -8.46 4.11
CA ASN A 54 15.11 -9.30 4.20
C ASN A 54 15.59 -9.37 5.66
N GLU A 55 16.72 -10.02 5.92
CA GLU A 55 17.30 -10.05 7.26
C GLU A 55 17.72 -8.65 7.76
N THR A 56 18.10 -7.78 6.85
CA THR A 56 18.61 -6.42 7.11
C THR A 56 17.58 -5.33 6.83
N GLU A 57 16.62 -5.55 5.93
CA GLU A 57 15.71 -4.53 5.44
C GLU A 57 14.28 -4.71 5.96
N MET A 58 13.74 -3.63 6.53
CA MET A 58 12.36 -3.53 7.00
C MET A 58 11.62 -2.51 6.14
N ALA A 59 10.40 -2.86 5.75
CA ALA A 59 9.49 -1.98 5.02
C ALA A 59 8.37 -1.48 5.93
N ALA A 60 8.03 -0.21 5.80
CA ALA A 60 6.90 0.42 6.45
C ALA A 60 5.72 0.53 5.47
N VAL A 61 4.64 -0.19 5.73
CA VAL A 61 3.40 -0.13 4.93
C VAL A 61 2.42 0.80 5.61
N VAL A 62 2.18 1.97 4.99
CA VAL A 62 1.25 2.99 5.49
C VAL A 62 -0.07 2.86 4.76
N TYR A 63 -1.14 2.62 5.51
CA TYR A 63 -2.47 2.46 4.95
C TYR A 63 -3.24 3.77 5.01
N VAL A 64 -3.72 4.22 3.86
CA VAL A 64 -4.44 5.47 3.69
C VAL A 64 -5.90 5.17 3.37
N PRO A 65 -6.88 5.90 3.94
CA PRO A 65 -8.27 5.76 3.52
C PRO A 65 -8.44 6.01 2.02
N VAL A 66 -9.21 5.16 1.34
CA VAL A 66 -9.42 5.21 -0.12
C VAL A 66 -9.74 6.62 -0.66
N PRO A 67 -10.58 7.46 -0.02
CA PRO A 67 -10.87 8.81 -0.53
C PRO A 67 -9.65 9.73 -0.62
N PHE A 68 -8.64 9.51 0.22
CA PHE A 68 -7.44 10.35 0.28
C PHE A 68 -6.29 9.84 -0.59
N LEU A 69 -6.38 8.62 -1.12
CA LEU A 69 -5.31 8.01 -1.90
C LEU A 69 -4.87 8.89 -3.07
N THR A 70 -5.80 9.50 -3.80
CA THR A 70 -5.48 10.39 -4.93
C THR A 70 -4.76 11.67 -4.49
N ALA A 71 -5.07 12.18 -3.29
CA ALA A 71 -4.38 13.33 -2.71
C ALA A 71 -2.96 12.95 -2.26
N PHE A 72 -2.79 11.76 -1.66
CA PHE A 72 -1.47 11.22 -1.32
C PHE A 72 -0.63 11.00 -2.57
N GLN A 73 -1.17 10.38 -3.62
CA GLN A 73 -0.46 10.10 -4.87
C GLN A 73 0.18 11.36 -5.49
N LYS A 74 -0.50 12.51 -5.45
CA LYS A 74 0.03 13.80 -5.94
C LYS A 74 1.33 14.22 -5.24
N ILE A 75 1.47 13.91 -3.96
CA ILE A 75 2.65 14.27 -3.14
C ILE A 75 3.56 13.07 -2.85
N GLN A 76 3.16 11.86 -3.26
CA GLN A 76 3.73 10.59 -2.76
C GLN A 76 5.21 10.43 -3.09
N THR A 77 5.66 10.84 -4.29
CA THR A 77 7.08 10.71 -4.68
C THR A 77 8.01 11.49 -3.75
N LYS A 78 7.62 12.71 -3.38
CA LYS A 78 8.36 13.57 -2.45
C LYS A 78 8.16 13.10 -1.00
N LEU A 79 6.93 12.78 -0.62
CA LEU A 79 6.57 12.36 0.73
C LEU A 79 7.32 11.08 1.14
N VAL A 80 7.34 10.08 0.27
CA VAL A 80 8.02 8.80 0.53
C VAL A 80 9.52 9.03 0.75
N ARG A 81 10.16 9.85 -0.08
CA ARG A 81 11.59 10.18 0.08
C ARG A 81 11.91 10.78 1.45
N GLU A 82 11.08 11.71 1.94
CA GLU A 82 11.30 12.33 3.25
C GLU A 82 10.95 11.39 4.41
N LEU A 83 9.92 10.56 4.26
CA LEU A 83 9.59 9.54 5.27
C LEU A 83 10.67 8.44 5.34
N GLU A 84 11.23 8.01 4.21
CA GLU A 84 12.32 7.02 4.16
C GLU A 84 13.58 7.52 4.88
N LYS A 85 13.91 8.81 4.74
CA LYS A 85 15.02 9.43 5.49
C LYS A 85 14.77 9.41 7.00
N LYS A 86 13.54 9.70 7.44
CA LYS A 86 13.19 9.75 8.87
C LYS A 86 13.07 8.38 9.52
N LEU A 87 12.48 7.42 8.79
CA LEU A 87 12.19 6.08 9.29
C LEU A 87 13.32 5.08 9.03
N ALA A 88 14.33 5.45 8.23
CA ALA A 88 15.44 4.59 7.81
C ALA A 88 14.98 3.22 7.25
N ARG A 89 13.80 3.21 6.64
CA ARG A 89 13.05 2.02 6.18
C ARG A 89 12.35 2.37 4.88
N THR A 90 12.19 1.40 3.99
CA THR A 90 11.48 1.60 2.72
C THR A 90 9.99 1.81 2.99
N VAL A 91 9.42 2.93 2.53
CA VAL A 91 8.02 3.30 2.85
C VAL A 91 7.13 3.05 1.64
N VAL A 92 6.09 2.23 1.81
CA VAL A 92 5.09 1.95 0.78
C VAL A 92 3.73 2.44 1.25
N VAL A 93 3.04 3.22 0.42
CA VAL A 93 1.71 3.76 0.70
C VAL A 93 0.67 2.94 -0.03
N VAL A 94 -0.34 2.46 0.69
CA VAL A 94 -1.39 1.57 0.18
C VAL A 94 -2.76 2.06 0.62
N ALA A 95 -3.80 1.90 -0.19
CA ALA A 95 -5.16 2.16 0.29
C ALA A 95 -5.69 1.08 1.24
N ASP A 96 -6.37 1.52 2.29
CA ASP A 96 -7.13 0.67 3.20
C ASP A 96 -8.45 0.23 2.57
N ARG A 97 -8.39 -0.87 1.79
CA ARG A 97 -9.55 -1.43 1.09
C ARG A 97 -10.19 -2.57 1.88
N ARG A 98 -11.51 -2.48 2.10
CA ARG A 98 -12.30 -3.54 2.75
C ARG A 98 -12.75 -4.61 1.75
N ILE A 99 -12.34 -5.85 1.97
CA ILE A 99 -12.85 -7.01 1.24
C ILE A 99 -14.14 -7.50 1.91
N VAL A 100 -15.24 -7.56 1.16
CA VAL A 100 -16.51 -8.17 1.63
C VAL A 100 -16.53 -9.63 1.18
N ALA A 101 -16.87 -10.59 2.02
CA ALA A 101 -16.91 -12.00 1.60
C ALA A 101 -17.96 -12.28 0.51
N LYS A 102 -17.75 -13.31 -0.31
CA LYS A 102 -18.77 -13.75 -1.27
C LYS A 102 -19.93 -14.36 -0.47
N GLN A 103 -21.13 -13.81 -0.65
CA GLN A 103 -22.32 -14.32 0.02
C GLN A 103 -22.63 -15.76 -0.46
N ALA A 104 -22.89 -16.66 0.49
CA ALA A 104 -23.25 -18.04 0.19
C ALA A 104 -24.60 -18.11 -0.54
N LYS A 105 -24.79 -19.04 -1.48
CA LYS A 105 -26.01 -19.09 -2.35
C LYS A 105 -27.34 -19.23 -1.58
N ARG A 106 -27.35 -19.68 -0.32
CA ARG A 106 -28.55 -20.07 0.43
C ARG A 106 -29.31 -18.94 1.15
N VAL A 107 -28.72 -17.76 1.36
CA VAL A 107 -29.34 -16.69 2.19
C VAL A 107 -30.14 -15.71 1.33
N ARG A 108 -31.43 -15.95 1.06
CA ARG A 108 -32.21 -15.22 0.03
C ARG A 108 -32.89 -13.89 0.45
N ALA A 109 -33.07 -13.56 1.73
CA ALA A 109 -33.85 -12.37 2.12
C ALA A 109 -32.97 -11.18 2.53
N GLY A 110 -33.18 -10.01 1.89
CA GLY A 110 -32.60 -8.72 2.32
C GLY A 110 -31.22 -8.33 1.78
N ARG A 111 -30.77 -8.91 0.66
CA ARG A 111 -29.40 -8.71 0.14
C ARG A 111 -29.16 -7.32 -0.45
N ILE A 112 -28.20 -6.60 0.13
CA ILE A 112 -27.48 -5.53 -0.57
C ILE A 112 -26.45 -6.19 -1.51
N ASN A 113 -26.47 -5.82 -2.79
CA ASN A 113 -25.52 -6.31 -3.79
C ASN A 113 -24.08 -5.96 -3.38
N ARG A 114 -23.18 -6.95 -3.40
CA ARG A 114 -21.75 -6.72 -3.15
C ARG A 114 -21.17 -5.86 -4.28
N PRO A 115 -20.60 -4.68 -3.98
CA PRO A 115 -19.93 -3.86 -4.99
C PRO A 115 -18.70 -4.58 -5.56
N HIS A 116 -18.46 -4.45 -6.87
CA HIS A 116 -17.29 -5.06 -7.53
C HIS A 116 -15.97 -4.58 -6.90
N SER A 117 -15.88 -3.30 -6.53
CA SER A 117 -14.71 -2.69 -5.87
C SER A 117 -14.35 -3.31 -4.52
N ARG A 118 -15.29 -4.03 -3.87
CA ARG A 118 -15.06 -4.75 -2.60
C ARG A 118 -14.90 -6.25 -2.81
N THR A 119 -14.60 -6.66 -4.03
CA THR A 119 -14.26 -8.06 -4.35
C THR A 119 -12.81 -8.37 -4.06
N LEU A 120 -12.53 -9.61 -3.65
CA LEU A 120 -11.16 -10.04 -3.33
C LEU A 120 -10.22 -9.80 -4.52
N THR A 121 -10.64 -10.23 -5.72
CA THR A 121 -9.86 -10.03 -6.95
C THR A 121 -9.61 -8.55 -7.26
N ALA A 122 -10.66 -7.72 -7.28
CA ALA A 122 -10.50 -6.30 -7.58
C ALA A 122 -9.61 -5.57 -6.56
N VAL A 123 -9.73 -5.91 -5.27
CA VAL A 123 -8.88 -5.33 -4.22
C VAL A 123 -7.42 -5.74 -4.39
N HIS A 124 -7.13 -6.98 -4.78
CA HIS A 124 -5.76 -7.42 -5.05
C HIS A 124 -5.17 -6.75 -6.30
N ASP A 125 -5.97 -6.53 -7.34
CA ASP A 125 -5.52 -5.84 -8.55
C ASP A 125 -5.19 -4.37 -8.23
N SER A 126 -6.08 -3.66 -7.52
CA SER A 126 -5.78 -2.29 -7.07
C SER A 126 -4.66 -2.20 -6.04
N LEU A 127 -4.42 -3.25 -5.25
CA LEU A 127 -3.28 -3.31 -4.34
C LEU A 127 -1.96 -3.34 -5.12
N LEU A 128 -1.88 -4.10 -6.22
CA LEU A 128 -0.68 -4.11 -7.06
C LEU A 128 -0.38 -2.72 -7.62
N GLU A 129 -1.41 -2.02 -8.10
CA GLU A 129 -1.27 -0.65 -8.62
C GLU A 129 -0.76 0.34 -7.56
N ASP A 130 -1.27 0.26 -6.33
CA ASP A 130 -0.81 1.13 -5.25
C ASP A 130 0.65 0.87 -4.87
N LEU A 131 1.06 -0.40 -4.80
CA LEU A 131 2.41 -0.79 -4.37
C LEU A 131 3.48 -0.23 -5.31
N VAL A 132 3.22 -0.23 -6.61
CA VAL A 132 4.22 0.17 -7.61
C VAL A 132 4.14 1.64 -8.02
N TYR A 133 3.22 2.42 -7.44
CA TYR A 133 3.14 3.87 -7.72
C TYR A 133 4.49 4.55 -7.43
N PRO A 134 5.03 5.38 -8.35
CA PRO A 134 4.40 6.02 -9.51
C PRO A 134 4.42 5.22 -10.82
N VAL A 135 5.07 4.06 -10.84
CA VAL A 135 5.26 3.27 -12.05
C VAL A 135 3.96 2.63 -12.49
N LYS A 136 3.70 2.65 -13.80
CA LYS A 136 2.51 2.01 -14.37
C LYS A 136 2.79 0.55 -14.70
N ILE A 137 1.82 -0.31 -14.36
CA ILE A 137 1.80 -1.72 -14.78
C ILE A 137 1.41 -1.77 -16.26
N THR A 138 2.26 -2.38 -17.10
CA THR A 138 2.02 -2.56 -18.54
C THR A 138 1.27 -3.85 -18.82
N GLY A 139 1.45 -4.88 -18.00
CA GLY A 139 0.78 -6.15 -18.15
C GLY A 139 0.86 -7.02 -16.91
N LYS A 140 0.03 -8.07 -16.88
CA LYS A 140 -0.02 -9.05 -15.79
C LYS A 140 -0.26 -10.43 -16.37
N GLN A 141 0.58 -11.38 -16.00
CA GLN A 141 0.47 -12.77 -16.39
C GLN A 141 0.42 -13.64 -15.13
N THR A 142 -0.50 -14.60 -15.09
CA THR A 142 -0.50 -15.62 -14.03
C THR A 142 -0.01 -16.92 -14.63
N ARG A 143 1.14 -17.41 -14.16
CA ARG A 143 1.72 -18.68 -14.54
C ARG A 143 1.27 -19.76 -13.55
N TYR A 144 0.84 -20.87 -14.09
CA TYR A 144 0.55 -22.09 -13.34
C TYR A 144 1.74 -23.04 -13.52
N CYS A 145 2.39 -23.39 -12.42
CA CYS A 145 3.51 -24.31 -12.42
C CYS A 145 3.01 -25.77 -12.38
N VAL A 146 3.89 -26.71 -12.72
CA VAL A 146 3.59 -28.15 -12.75
C VAL A 146 3.23 -28.68 -11.34
N ASP A 147 3.81 -28.08 -10.31
CA ASP A 147 3.52 -28.33 -8.89
C ASP A 147 2.18 -27.72 -8.42
N SER A 148 1.35 -27.21 -9.34
CA SER A 148 0.09 -26.49 -9.10
C SER A 148 0.23 -25.13 -8.40
N SER A 149 1.46 -24.68 -8.12
CA SER A 149 1.70 -23.35 -7.58
C SER A 149 1.35 -22.27 -8.62
N ARG A 150 0.90 -21.12 -8.13
CA ARG A 150 0.53 -19.97 -8.97
C ARG A 150 1.51 -18.85 -8.72
N ARG A 151 2.16 -18.36 -9.77
CA ARG A 151 3.04 -17.20 -9.72
C ARG A 151 2.46 -16.10 -10.60
N ILE A 152 2.43 -14.89 -10.09
CA ILE A 152 1.92 -13.73 -10.81
C ILE A 152 3.12 -12.91 -11.28
N ASN A 153 3.35 -12.81 -12.58
CA ASN A 153 4.37 -11.97 -13.17
C ASN A 153 3.72 -10.65 -13.57
N VAL A 154 4.18 -9.55 -12.98
CA VAL A 154 3.69 -8.20 -13.24
C VAL A 154 4.74 -7.46 -14.05
N PHE A 155 4.35 -6.97 -15.21
CA PHE A 155 5.22 -6.22 -16.10
C PHE A 155 5.10 -4.74 -15.81
N LEU A 156 6.25 -4.09 -15.60
CA LEU A 156 6.38 -2.65 -15.38
C LEU A 156 6.96 -1.97 -16.61
N ASP A 157 6.68 -0.68 -16.75
CA ASP A 157 7.24 0.13 -17.84
C ASP A 157 8.78 0.25 -17.69
N PRO A 158 9.57 -0.13 -18.73
CA PRO A 158 11.02 -0.02 -18.68
C PRO A 158 11.54 1.41 -18.52
N ALA A 159 10.74 2.45 -18.80
CA ALA A 159 11.15 3.84 -18.65
C ALA A 159 11.49 4.21 -17.19
N ASP A 160 10.76 3.65 -16.24
CA ASP A 160 10.90 3.96 -14.81
C ASP A 160 11.84 3.01 -14.06
N ARG A 161 12.59 2.17 -14.79
CA ARG A 161 13.45 1.13 -14.22
C ARG A 161 14.40 1.65 -13.15
N SER A 162 15.09 2.75 -13.43
CA SER A 162 16.05 3.34 -12.50
C SER A 162 15.45 3.76 -11.16
N THR A 163 14.14 4.05 -11.12
CA THR A 163 13.46 4.53 -9.92
C THR A 163 12.86 3.40 -9.09
N ALA A 164 12.44 2.29 -9.71
CA ALA A 164 11.72 1.22 -9.02
C ALA A 164 12.52 -0.09 -8.84
N GLU A 165 13.63 -0.27 -9.56
CA GLU A 165 14.40 -1.53 -9.55
C GLU A 165 14.90 -1.93 -8.15
N PHE A 166 15.35 -0.97 -7.34
CA PHE A 166 15.81 -1.25 -5.97
C PHE A 166 14.68 -1.62 -4.99
N ARG A 167 13.40 -1.47 -5.39
CA ARG A 167 12.24 -1.70 -4.52
C ARG A 167 11.47 -2.98 -4.87
N LEU A 168 11.83 -3.68 -5.94
CA LEU A 168 11.06 -4.82 -6.45
C LEU A 168 10.90 -5.95 -5.45
N GLU A 169 11.97 -6.28 -4.72
CA GLU A 169 11.95 -7.31 -3.69
C GLU A 169 11.02 -6.92 -2.53
N CYS A 170 11.08 -5.66 -2.10
CA CYS A 170 10.16 -5.10 -1.12
C CYS A 170 8.69 -5.22 -1.57
N PHE A 171 8.38 -4.88 -2.82
CA PHE A 171 7.02 -4.99 -3.34
C PHE A 171 6.52 -6.44 -3.36
N SER A 172 7.37 -7.41 -3.75
CA SER A 172 7.03 -8.83 -3.75
C SER A 172 6.72 -9.32 -2.34
N THR A 173 7.61 -9.02 -1.39
CA THR A 173 7.47 -9.46 0.01
C THR A 173 6.28 -8.81 0.71
N VAL A 174 6.03 -7.51 0.48
CA VAL A 174 4.85 -6.82 1.02
C VAL A 174 3.57 -7.43 0.45
N TYR A 175 3.50 -7.63 -0.86
CA TYR A 175 2.30 -8.23 -1.47
C TYR A 175 2.06 -9.66 -0.99
N LYS A 176 3.12 -10.46 -0.86
CA LYS A 176 3.05 -11.82 -0.33
C LYS A 176 2.57 -11.84 1.12
N THR A 177 3.10 -10.95 1.96
CA THR A 177 2.68 -10.83 3.37
C THR A 177 1.20 -10.44 3.48
N MET A 178 0.72 -9.52 2.64
CA MET A 178 -0.66 -9.04 2.68
C MET A 178 -1.68 -10.02 2.07
N THR A 179 -1.27 -10.81 1.08
CA THR A 179 -2.20 -11.57 0.22
C THR A 179 -1.95 -13.07 0.17
N SER A 180 -0.82 -13.53 0.71
CA SER A 180 -0.31 -14.90 0.62
C SER A 180 -0.16 -15.42 -0.81
N LYS A 181 0.06 -14.52 -1.78
CA LYS A 181 0.29 -14.86 -3.19
C LYS A 181 1.69 -14.42 -3.61
N ASP A 182 2.37 -15.30 -4.35
CA ASP A 182 3.69 -15.00 -4.90
C ASP A 182 3.56 -14.11 -6.15
N VAL A 183 4.31 -13.01 -6.15
CA VAL A 183 4.41 -12.05 -7.25
C VAL A 183 5.86 -11.83 -7.61
N GLU A 184 6.14 -11.76 -8.89
CA GLU A 184 7.43 -11.37 -9.46
C GLU A 184 7.21 -10.13 -10.33
N PHE A 185 8.06 -9.13 -10.17
CA PHE A 185 7.99 -7.89 -10.94
C PHE A 185 9.13 -7.86 -11.95
N GLU A 186 8.80 -7.61 -13.21
CA GLU A 186 9.76 -7.59 -14.32
C GLU A 186 9.57 -6.32 -15.15
N PHE A 187 10.67 -5.72 -15.61
CA PHE A 187 10.62 -4.66 -16.62
C PHE A 187 10.60 -5.29 -18.00
N ARG A 188 9.50 -5.12 -18.74
CA ARG A 188 9.37 -5.67 -20.08
C ARG A 188 8.83 -4.60 -21.03
N LYS A 189 9.53 -4.43 -22.15
CA LYS A 189 9.01 -3.67 -23.28
C LYS A 189 8.04 -4.58 -24.04
N LEU A 190 6.79 -4.14 -24.17
CA LEU A 190 5.82 -4.74 -25.09
C LEU A 190 6.26 -4.47 -26.53
#